data_AF-A0A7Z2ZS40-F1
#
_entry.id   AF-A0A7Z2ZS40-F1
#
_cell.length_a   1.000
_cell.length_b   1.000
_cell.length_c   1.000
_cell.angle_alpha   90.00
_cell.angle_beta   90.00
_cell.angle_gamma   90.00
#
_symmetry.space_group_name_H-M   'P 1'
#
loop_
_entity.id
_entity.type
_entity.pdbx_description
1 polymer ?
#
loop_
_entity_poly.entity_id
_entity_poly.type
_entity_poly.pdbx_seq_one_letter_code
_entity_poly.pdbx_strand_id
1 'polypeptide(L)'
;MSAIVPYRHSHPYPRPRPCPRFFAYRCQRGVALVCTLLLVLAAMLLGVSVARTAFGSVASARQERDRALAHAMAQAALRDAEADVAAVGAPSSARAAHFAAAPGSGFVAGCGRGADDLGLCLPAAADAPPVWQAIDLAAADAPEPVPYGRFSGAALAAGSGILPARLPAYLIERLAPPAGAGTAAGVAAAGAPAAGPDSWYRITAIGFGTRATTQVVLQALYRKPAPAAASTDAAGHGAASAAGPGGAGPPAAADGDGSGGNAGGSGGDSGNAGAPQQQPIEPLPAGRIGWREIANWPALHARAQQ
;
A
#
# COMPACT_ATOMS: atom_id res chain seq x y z
N MET A 1 57.72 -87.92 10.97
CA MET A 1 57.84 -88.61 12.28
C MET A 1 57.71 -87.60 13.39
N SER A 2 56.64 -87.65 14.17
CA SER A 2 56.64 -87.49 15.63
C SER A 2 55.20 -87.46 16.13
N ALA A 3 54.82 -88.55 16.79
CA ALA A 3 53.62 -88.67 17.58
C ALA A 3 53.86 -88.05 18.96
N ILE A 4 52.93 -87.23 19.47
CA ILE A 4 52.92 -86.76 20.86
C ILE A 4 51.49 -86.82 21.41
N VAL A 5 51.29 -87.82 22.28
CA VAL A 5 50.58 -87.90 23.58
C VAL A 5 49.28 -87.09 23.79
N PRO A 6 48.19 -87.72 24.31
CA PRO A 6 46.95 -87.06 24.65
C PRO A 6 47.02 -86.36 26.02
N TYR A 7 46.53 -85.12 26.11
CA TYR A 7 46.32 -84.44 27.39
C TYR A 7 44.83 -84.41 27.73
N ARG A 8 44.49 -85.10 28.82
CA ARG A 8 43.17 -85.11 29.44
C ARG A 8 43.06 -83.84 30.29
N HIS A 9 42.18 -82.92 29.92
CA HIS A 9 41.81 -81.78 30.77
C HIS A 9 40.31 -81.83 31.06
N SER A 10 40.00 -82.37 32.23
CA SER A 10 38.72 -82.24 32.90
C SER A 10 38.71 -80.92 33.67
N HIS A 11 37.96 -79.93 33.17
CA HIS A 11 37.60 -78.75 33.95
C HIS A 11 36.09 -78.73 34.25
N PRO A 12 35.70 -78.45 35.50
CA PRO A 12 34.32 -78.49 35.96
C PRO A 12 33.50 -77.30 35.42
N TYR A 13 32.27 -77.59 34.98
CA TYR A 13 31.30 -76.57 34.58
C TYR A 13 30.93 -75.66 35.77
N PRO A 14 30.92 -74.33 35.59
CA PRO A 14 30.40 -73.41 36.60
C PRO A 14 28.87 -73.57 36.74
N ARG A 15 28.40 -73.58 37.98
CA ARG A 15 26.98 -73.68 38.34
C ARG A 15 26.17 -72.50 37.78
N PRO A 16 24.95 -72.70 37.29
CA PRO A 16 24.07 -71.59 36.94
C PRO A 16 23.68 -70.81 38.21
N ARG A 17 23.80 -69.48 38.14
CA ARG A 17 23.28 -68.57 39.17
C ARG A 17 21.74 -68.66 39.15
N PRO A 18 21.07 -68.69 40.31
CA PRO A 18 19.61 -68.61 40.35
C PRO A 18 19.16 -67.27 39.77
N CYS A 19 18.20 -67.34 38.85
CA CYS A 19 17.50 -66.20 38.28
C CYS A 19 16.87 -65.34 39.38
N PRO A 20 16.77 -64.01 39.20
CA PRO A 20 15.96 -63.19 40.09
C PRO A 20 14.52 -63.68 40.03
N ARG A 21 13.96 -63.93 41.22
CA ARG A 21 12.56 -64.27 41.43
C ARG A 21 11.70 -63.16 40.83
N PHE A 22 11.02 -63.47 39.73
CA PHE A 22 9.89 -62.69 39.26
C PHE A 22 8.88 -62.57 40.40
N PHE A 23 8.54 -61.34 40.73
CA PHE A 23 7.53 -60.99 41.73
C PHE A 23 6.24 -61.78 41.52
N ALA A 24 5.80 -62.44 42.59
CA ALA A 24 4.51 -63.11 42.65
C ALA A 24 3.37 -62.07 42.57
N TYR A 25 2.72 -61.97 41.43
CA TYR A 25 1.45 -61.24 41.26
C TYR A 25 0.28 -62.21 41.34
N ARG A 26 -0.26 -62.48 42.54
CA ARG A 26 -1.57 -63.15 42.69
C ARG A 26 -2.36 -62.65 43.90
N CYS A 27 -2.96 -61.46 43.76
CA CYS A 27 -4.33 -61.15 44.22
C CYS A 27 -4.86 -59.80 43.66
N GLN A 28 -4.59 -59.47 42.40
CA GLN A 28 -5.18 -58.28 41.75
C GLN A 28 -5.77 -58.67 40.40
N ARG A 29 -7.09 -58.94 40.36
CA ARG A 29 -7.81 -59.34 39.14
C ARG A 29 -8.79 -58.29 38.60
N GLY A 30 -8.74 -57.04 39.09
CA GLY A 30 -9.62 -55.97 38.59
C GLY A 30 -9.02 -54.56 38.65
N VAL A 31 -8.32 -54.22 39.73
CA VAL A 31 -7.81 -52.85 39.96
C VAL A 31 -6.76 -52.42 38.93
N ALA A 32 -5.89 -53.33 38.47
CA ALA A 32 -4.87 -53.01 37.46
C ALA A 32 -5.49 -52.55 36.13
N LEU A 33 -6.60 -53.14 35.71
CA LEU A 33 -7.31 -52.75 34.48
C LEU A 33 -7.98 -51.38 34.62
N VAL A 34 -8.55 -51.08 35.79
CA VAL A 34 -9.15 -49.77 36.06
C VAL A 34 -8.08 -48.68 36.06
N CYS A 35 -6.95 -48.91 36.73
CA CYS A 35 -5.83 -47.96 36.72
C CYS A 35 -5.27 -47.73 35.31
N THR A 36 -5.05 -48.80 34.52
CA THR A 36 -4.56 -48.63 33.14
C THR A 36 -5.57 -47.89 32.27
N LEU A 37 -6.86 -48.20 32.39
CA LEU A 37 -7.92 -47.50 31.65
C LEU A 37 -7.98 -46.01 32.03
N LEU A 38 -7.90 -45.68 33.32
CA LEU A 38 -7.86 -44.29 33.78
C LEU A 38 -6.62 -43.55 33.25
N LEU A 39 -5.45 -44.19 33.24
CA LEU A 39 -4.22 -43.61 32.71
C LEU A 39 -4.29 -43.40 31.19
N VAL A 40 -4.80 -44.38 30.44
CA VAL A 40 -5.01 -44.25 28.98
C VAL A 40 -6.04 -43.16 28.68
N LEU A 41 -7.13 -43.09 29.45
CA LEU A 41 -8.13 -42.04 29.30
C LEU A 41 -7.54 -40.65 29.58
N ALA A 42 -6.77 -40.49 30.66
CA ALA A 42 -6.08 -39.24 30.96
C ALA A 42 -5.09 -38.85 29.84
N ALA A 43 -4.31 -39.80 29.34
CA ALA A 43 -3.40 -39.58 28.22
C ALA A 43 -4.14 -39.17 26.93
N MET A 44 -5.29 -39.80 26.63
CA MET A 44 -6.13 -39.43 25.49
C MET A 44 -6.69 -38.01 25.60
N LEU A 45 -7.18 -37.61 26.78
CA LEU A 45 -7.71 -36.25 27.00
C LEU A 45 -6.63 -35.18 26.83
N LEU A 46 -5.41 -35.45 27.30
CA LEU A 46 -4.25 -34.58 27.06
C LEU A 46 -3.92 -34.50 25.56
N GLY A 47 -3.90 -35.65 24.87
CA GLY A 47 -3.67 -35.71 23.42
C GLY A 47 -4.68 -34.91 22.61
N VAL A 48 -5.98 -35.06 22.90
CA VAL A 48 -7.06 -34.32 22.20
C VAL A 48 -6.95 -32.81 22.43
N SER A 49 -6.56 -32.40 23.64
CA SER A 49 -6.38 -30.98 23.97
C SER A 49 -5.27 -30.35 23.14
N VAL A 50 -4.12 -31.02 23.02
CA VAL A 50 -3.00 -30.57 22.18
C VAL A 50 -3.38 -30.56 20.69
N ALA A 51 -4.12 -31.58 20.23
CA ALA A 51 -4.55 -31.64 18.83
C ALA A 51 -5.48 -30.47 18.46
N ARG A 52 -6.44 -30.12 19.33
CA ARG A 52 -7.38 -29.01 19.08
C ARG A 52 -6.68 -27.66 18.99
N THR A 53 -5.70 -27.39 19.87
CA THR A 53 -4.95 -26.13 19.82
C THR A 53 -4.08 -26.05 18.56
N ALA A 54 -3.47 -27.16 18.16
CA ALA A 54 -2.69 -27.23 16.91
C ALA A 54 -3.55 -26.98 15.66
N PHE A 55 -4.75 -27.55 15.58
CA PHE A 55 -5.63 -27.28 14.42
C PHE A 55 -6.15 -25.84 14.41
N GLY A 56 -6.44 -25.26 15.58
CA GLY A 56 -6.82 -23.86 15.70
C GLY A 56 -5.74 -22.91 15.19
N SER A 57 -4.47 -23.14 15.56
CA SER A 57 -3.35 -22.29 15.12
C SER A 57 -3.06 -22.42 13.63
N VAL A 58 -3.23 -23.61 13.04
CA VAL A 58 -3.11 -23.79 11.58
C VAL A 58 -4.23 -23.05 10.84
N ALA A 59 -5.47 -23.09 11.35
CA ALA A 59 -6.59 -22.37 10.74
C ALA A 59 -6.40 -20.86 10.80
N SER A 60 -5.98 -20.30 11.95
CA SER A 60 -5.70 -18.87 12.08
C SER A 60 -4.54 -18.43 11.18
N ALA A 61 -3.46 -19.21 11.11
CA ALA A 61 -2.34 -18.92 10.23
C ALA A 61 -2.73 -18.90 8.74
N ARG A 62 -3.68 -19.76 8.32
CA ARG A 62 -4.21 -19.74 6.96
C ARG A 62 -5.04 -18.50 6.68
N GLN A 63 -5.89 -18.10 7.62
CA GLN A 63 -6.72 -16.91 7.48
C GLN A 63 -5.88 -15.63 7.44
N GLU A 64 -4.82 -15.56 8.26
CA GLU A 64 -3.90 -14.43 8.27
C GLU A 64 -3.14 -14.32 6.94
N ARG A 65 -2.65 -15.45 6.41
CA ARG A 65 -2.02 -15.48 5.07
C ARG A 65 -2.96 -15.02 3.96
N ASP A 66 -4.20 -15.48 4.01
CA ASP A 66 -5.22 -15.13 3.02
C ASP A 66 -5.55 -13.63 3.07
N ARG A 67 -5.64 -13.06 4.27
CA ARG A 67 -5.84 -11.63 4.49
C ARG A 67 -4.62 -10.80 4.07
N ALA A 68 -3.40 -11.27 4.34
CA ALA A 68 -2.17 -10.61 3.91
C ALA A 68 -2.07 -10.56 2.38
N LEU A 69 -2.48 -11.62 1.69
CA LEU A 69 -2.60 -11.61 0.22
C LEU A 69 -3.61 -10.57 -0.24
N ALA A 70 -4.82 -10.54 0.35
CA ALA A 70 -5.83 -9.54 0.02
C ALA A 70 -5.32 -8.10 0.20
N HIS A 71 -4.59 -7.84 1.28
CA HIS A 71 -3.98 -6.53 1.52
C HIS A 71 -2.92 -6.18 0.48
N ALA A 72 -2.04 -7.12 0.12
CA ALA A 72 -1.03 -6.92 -0.93
C ALA A 72 -1.68 -6.62 -2.30
N MET A 73 -2.78 -7.30 -2.62
CA MET A 73 -3.55 -7.04 -3.84
C MET A 73 -4.23 -5.67 -3.82
N ALA A 74 -4.78 -5.25 -2.68
CA ALA A 74 -5.37 -3.92 -2.54
C ALA A 74 -4.30 -2.82 -2.70
N GLN A 75 -3.10 -3.04 -2.15
CA GLN A 75 -1.96 -2.15 -2.37
C GLN A 75 -1.50 -2.12 -3.84
N ALA A 76 -1.58 -3.26 -4.54
CA ALA A 76 -1.26 -3.31 -5.97
C ALA A 76 -2.24 -2.47 -6.79
N ALA A 77 -3.55 -2.61 -6.59
CA ALA A 77 -4.55 -1.76 -7.25
C ALA A 77 -4.42 -0.28 -6.87
N LEU A 78 -4.05 0.01 -5.62
CA LEU A 78 -3.83 1.39 -5.18
C LEU A 78 -2.64 2.04 -5.91
N ARG A 79 -1.53 1.31 -6.08
CA ARG A 79 -0.38 1.79 -6.87
C ARG A 79 -0.71 1.89 -8.36
N ASP A 80 -1.53 0.99 -8.88
CA ASP A 80 -2.00 1.02 -10.27
C ASP A 80 -2.84 2.27 -10.55
N ALA A 81 -3.76 2.61 -9.65
CA ALA A 81 -4.54 3.82 -9.72
C ALA A 81 -3.69 5.10 -9.64
N GLU A 82 -2.64 5.10 -8.81
CA GLU A 82 -1.70 6.23 -8.74
C GLU A 82 -0.94 6.42 -10.05
N ALA A 83 -0.52 5.32 -10.68
CA ALA A 83 0.11 5.35 -11.99
C ALA A 83 -0.87 5.84 -13.09
N ASP A 84 -2.15 5.47 -13.01
CA ASP A 84 -3.23 5.95 -13.89
C ASP A 84 -3.42 7.47 -13.75
N VAL A 85 -3.58 7.99 -12.51
CA VAL A 85 -3.70 9.45 -12.26
C VAL A 85 -2.47 10.22 -12.73
N ALA A 86 -1.28 9.67 -12.48
CA ALA A 86 -0.01 10.24 -12.93
C ALA A 86 0.22 10.08 -14.44
N ALA A 87 -0.61 9.30 -15.13
CA ALA A 87 -0.49 8.94 -16.55
C ALA A 87 0.88 8.35 -16.93
N VAL A 88 1.44 7.52 -16.05
CA VAL A 88 2.75 6.88 -16.26
C VAL A 88 2.67 5.95 -17.48
N GLY A 89 3.57 6.14 -18.44
CA GLY A 89 3.68 5.30 -19.63
C GLY A 89 2.74 5.65 -20.78
N ALA A 90 1.69 6.45 -20.56
CA ALA A 90 0.74 6.86 -21.60
C ALA A 90 0.19 8.30 -21.41
N PRO A 91 1.04 9.34 -21.32
CA PRO A 91 0.62 10.71 -20.99
C PRO A 91 -0.27 11.38 -22.05
N SER A 92 -0.25 10.89 -23.30
CA SER A 92 -1.07 11.38 -24.41
C SER A 92 -2.35 10.56 -24.65
N SER A 93 -2.66 9.59 -23.78
CA SER A 93 -3.87 8.78 -23.91
C SER A 93 -5.13 9.60 -23.62
N ALA A 94 -6.27 9.19 -24.20
CA ALA A 94 -7.58 9.76 -23.85
C ALA A 94 -7.87 9.66 -22.34
N ARG A 95 -7.43 8.57 -21.71
CA ARG A 95 -7.46 8.38 -20.25
C ARG A 95 -6.69 9.48 -19.52
N ALA A 96 -5.45 9.74 -19.92
CA ALA A 96 -4.58 10.74 -19.31
C ALA A 96 -5.15 12.17 -19.44
N ALA A 97 -5.85 12.46 -20.53
CA ALA A 97 -6.48 13.76 -20.77
C ALA A 97 -7.51 14.12 -19.69
N HIS A 98 -8.21 13.13 -19.11
CA HIS A 98 -9.14 13.36 -17.99
C HIS A 98 -8.45 13.88 -16.72
N PHE A 99 -7.13 13.70 -16.59
CA PHE A 99 -6.33 14.11 -15.43
C PHE A 99 -5.42 15.33 -15.67
N ALA A 100 -5.48 16.01 -16.82
CA ALA A 100 -4.49 17.01 -17.26
C ALA A 100 -4.76 18.48 -16.85
N ALA A 101 -5.77 18.75 -16.01
CA ALA A 101 -6.31 20.08 -15.60
C ALA A 101 -7.43 20.64 -16.53
N ALA A 102 -8.15 21.66 -16.03
CA ALA A 102 -9.62 21.72 -16.06
C ALA A 102 -10.38 22.05 -17.37
N PRO A 103 -11.65 21.63 -17.48
CA PRO A 103 -12.31 20.58 -16.68
C PRO A 103 -12.03 19.20 -17.31
N GLY A 104 -11.39 18.30 -16.56
CA GLY A 104 -11.19 16.91 -16.96
C GLY A 104 -12.54 16.22 -17.22
N SER A 105 -12.81 15.95 -18.49
CA SER A 105 -14.13 15.66 -19.06
C SER A 105 -14.68 14.24 -18.84
N GLY A 106 -14.09 13.43 -17.96
CA GLY A 106 -14.49 12.03 -17.75
C GLY A 106 -15.04 11.71 -16.36
N PHE A 107 -14.99 12.65 -15.42
CA PHE A 107 -15.53 12.40 -14.08
C PHE A 107 -17.01 12.75 -14.05
N VAL A 108 -17.85 11.75 -13.77
CA VAL A 108 -19.32 11.88 -13.76
C VAL A 108 -19.91 11.43 -12.43
N ALA A 109 -21.15 11.82 -12.15
CA ALA A 109 -21.88 11.32 -10.99
C ALA A 109 -22.02 9.79 -11.05
N GLY A 110 -21.70 9.09 -9.96
CA GLY A 110 -21.80 7.63 -9.87
C GLY A 110 -20.65 6.82 -10.49
N CYS A 111 -19.72 7.46 -11.23
CA CYS A 111 -18.58 6.89 -11.98
C CYS A 111 -18.82 6.61 -13.47
N GLY A 112 -17.80 6.91 -14.28
CA GLY A 112 -17.76 6.58 -15.70
C GLY A 112 -17.67 5.08 -15.96
N ARG A 113 -18.11 4.66 -17.15
CA ARG A 113 -18.18 3.24 -17.59
C ARG A 113 -17.71 3.02 -19.04
N GLY A 114 -17.23 4.08 -19.69
CA GLY A 114 -16.70 4.06 -21.04
C GLY A 114 -15.26 3.57 -21.11
N ALA A 115 -14.68 3.66 -22.30
CA ALA A 115 -13.37 3.08 -22.59
C ALA A 115 -12.23 3.78 -21.85
N ASP A 116 -12.35 5.09 -21.64
CA ASP A 116 -11.33 5.99 -21.13
C ASP A 116 -11.75 6.69 -19.82
N ASP A 117 -13.02 6.67 -19.43
CA ASP A 117 -13.56 7.27 -18.21
C ASP A 117 -13.97 6.26 -17.13
N LEU A 118 -13.79 4.95 -17.37
CA LEU A 118 -14.11 3.88 -16.41
C LEU A 118 -13.57 4.19 -15.00
N GLY A 119 -14.44 4.12 -14.00
CA GLY A 119 -14.11 4.31 -12.59
C GLY A 119 -13.69 5.73 -12.19
N LEU A 120 -13.92 6.74 -13.04
CA LEU A 120 -13.75 8.16 -12.71
C LEU A 120 -15.05 8.74 -12.16
N CYS A 121 -15.03 9.19 -10.91
CA CYS A 121 -16.25 9.55 -10.18
C CYS A 121 -16.20 10.99 -9.66
N LEU A 122 -17.31 11.71 -9.80
CA LEU A 122 -17.56 12.90 -8.99
C LEU A 122 -18.01 12.50 -7.59
N PRO A 123 -17.78 13.35 -6.57
CA PRO A 123 -18.31 13.09 -5.25
C PRO A 123 -19.82 13.01 -5.25
N ALA A 124 -20.34 12.14 -4.38
CA ALA A 124 -21.77 12.06 -4.14
C ALA A 124 -22.30 13.40 -3.62
N ALA A 125 -23.60 13.65 -3.82
CA ALA A 125 -24.28 14.79 -3.20
C ALA A 125 -24.14 14.73 -1.67
N ALA A 126 -24.24 15.88 -1.00
CA ALA A 126 -23.97 15.99 0.44
C ALA A 126 -24.89 15.12 1.32
N ASP A 127 -26.09 14.81 0.83
CA ASP A 127 -27.12 13.98 1.44
C ASP A 127 -27.08 12.51 1.00
N ALA A 128 -26.19 12.15 0.07
CA ALA A 128 -26.05 10.79 -0.44
C ALA A 128 -24.83 10.07 0.17
N PRO A 129 -24.85 8.73 0.29
CA PRO A 129 -23.68 7.96 0.67
C PRO A 129 -22.50 8.23 -0.27
N PRO A 130 -21.25 8.30 0.23
CA PRO A 130 -20.08 8.43 -0.64
C PRO A 130 -20.03 7.34 -1.72
N VAL A 131 -19.55 7.69 -2.90
CA VAL A 131 -19.54 6.79 -4.08
C VAL A 131 -18.89 5.43 -3.78
N TRP A 132 -17.77 5.42 -3.05
CA TRP A 132 -17.07 4.19 -2.65
C TRP A 132 -17.82 3.31 -1.62
N GLN A 133 -18.85 3.84 -0.96
CA GLN A 133 -19.78 3.07 -0.13
C GLN A 133 -20.98 2.60 -0.94
N ALA A 134 -21.46 3.40 -1.89
CA ALA A 134 -22.63 3.07 -2.69
C ALA A 134 -22.36 1.97 -3.74
N ILE A 135 -21.15 1.94 -4.32
CA ILE A 135 -20.76 0.95 -5.32
C ILE A 135 -20.32 -0.35 -4.66
N ASP A 136 -20.80 -1.49 -5.16
CA ASP A 136 -20.31 -2.80 -4.76
C ASP A 136 -18.95 -3.10 -5.40
N LEU A 137 -17.88 -2.72 -4.69
CA LEU A 137 -16.50 -3.01 -5.07
C LEU A 137 -16.21 -4.52 -5.14
N ALA A 138 -17.00 -5.34 -4.45
CA ALA A 138 -16.80 -6.77 -4.33
C ALA A 138 -17.67 -7.58 -5.29
N ALA A 139 -18.54 -6.97 -6.09
CA ALA A 139 -19.25 -7.68 -7.15
C ALA A 139 -18.29 -8.07 -8.30
N ALA A 140 -18.43 -9.28 -8.82
CA ALA A 140 -17.54 -9.78 -9.88
C ALA A 140 -17.73 -9.03 -11.21
N ASP A 141 -18.98 -8.64 -11.48
CA ASP A 141 -19.38 -7.96 -12.71
C ASP A 141 -19.74 -6.49 -12.45
N ALA A 142 -19.16 -5.89 -11.39
CA ALA A 142 -19.35 -4.49 -11.09
C ALA A 142 -18.86 -3.63 -12.26
N PRO A 143 -19.71 -2.82 -12.90
CA PRO A 143 -19.34 -2.12 -14.13
C PRO A 143 -18.51 -0.85 -13.89
N GLU A 144 -18.41 -0.35 -12.65
CA GLU A 144 -17.70 0.88 -12.33
C GLU A 144 -16.22 0.69 -11.94
N PRO A 145 -15.84 -0.29 -11.09
CA PRO A 145 -14.45 -0.44 -10.65
C PRO A 145 -13.51 -0.78 -11.81
N VAL A 146 -12.38 -0.09 -11.88
CA VAL A 146 -11.33 -0.37 -12.85
C VAL A 146 -10.58 -1.62 -12.43
N PRO A 147 -10.57 -2.70 -13.24
CA PRO A 147 -9.75 -3.87 -12.93
C PRO A 147 -8.26 -3.52 -13.08
N TYR A 148 -7.43 -4.11 -12.22
CA TYR A 148 -5.97 -3.93 -12.23
C TYR A 148 -5.39 -4.09 -13.63
N GLY A 149 -4.51 -3.16 -14.03
CA GLY A 149 -3.80 -3.22 -15.29
C GLY A 149 -4.54 -2.63 -16.48
N ARG A 150 -5.83 -2.27 -16.34
CA ARG A 150 -6.66 -1.78 -17.46
C ARG A 150 -6.04 -0.60 -18.20
N PHE A 151 -5.47 0.35 -17.46
CA PHE A 151 -4.88 1.57 -18.04
C PHE A 151 -3.35 1.60 -17.98
N SER A 152 -2.73 0.89 -17.03
CA SER A 152 -1.27 0.81 -16.93
C SER A 152 -0.65 -0.27 -17.82
N GLY A 153 -1.45 -1.23 -18.31
CA GLY A 153 -0.98 -2.42 -19.01
C GLY A 153 -0.33 -3.47 -18.11
N ALA A 154 -0.35 -3.28 -16.79
CA ALA A 154 0.16 -4.28 -15.85
C ALA A 154 -0.66 -5.58 -15.92
N ALA A 155 -0.01 -6.72 -15.67
CA ALA A 155 -0.66 -8.02 -15.70
C ALA A 155 -0.55 -8.71 -14.34
N LEU A 156 -1.63 -9.37 -13.94
CA LEU A 156 -1.71 -10.16 -12.72
C LEU A 156 -2.54 -11.41 -12.99
N ALA A 157 -2.07 -12.56 -12.52
CA ALA A 157 -2.84 -13.79 -12.57
C ALA A 157 -3.85 -13.84 -11.41
N ALA A 158 -5.08 -14.25 -11.68
CA ALA A 158 -6.12 -14.49 -10.70
C ALA A 158 -6.82 -15.84 -10.96
N GLY A 159 -7.42 -16.42 -9.92
CA GLY A 159 -8.15 -17.68 -10.01
C GLY A 159 -7.90 -18.59 -8.81
N SER A 160 -7.55 -19.84 -9.08
CA SER A 160 -7.47 -20.89 -8.05
C SER A 160 -6.10 -21.02 -7.37
N GLY A 161 -6.09 -21.66 -6.21
CA GLY A 161 -4.87 -22.04 -5.51
C GLY A 161 -4.34 -20.93 -4.61
N ILE A 162 -3.10 -20.51 -4.84
CA ILE A 162 -2.44 -19.43 -4.08
C ILE A 162 -2.63 -18.04 -4.70
N LEU A 163 -3.26 -17.98 -5.88
CA LEU A 163 -3.56 -16.74 -6.58
C LEU A 163 -4.73 -16.02 -5.89
N PRO A 164 -4.83 -14.69 -6.04
CA PRO A 164 -6.04 -14.00 -5.62
C PRO A 164 -7.23 -14.55 -6.40
N ALA A 165 -8.36 -14.72 -5.72
CA ALA A 165 -9.59 -15.27 -6.29
C ALA A 165 -10.08 -14.45 -7.49
N ARG A 166 -9.78 -13.15 -7.49
CA ARG A 166 -10.13 -12.17 -8.52
C ARG A 166 -9.06 -11.11 -8.63
N LEU A 167 -9.02 -10.43 -9.78
CA LEU A 167 -8.19 -9.25 -9.94
C LEU A 167 -8.61 -8.17 -8.93
N PRO A 168 -7.66 -7.47 -8.31
CA PRO A 168 -7.97 -6.29 -7.52
C PRO A 168 -8.45 -5.17 -8.44
N ALA A 169 -9.18 -4.22 -7.88
CA ALA A 169 -9.80 -3.14 -8.65
C ALA A 169 -9.77 -1.82 -7.88
N TYR A 170 -9.98 -0.71 -8.57
CA TYR A 170 -10.00 0.62 -7.94
C TYR A 170 -11.03 1.57 -8.55
N LEU A 171 -11.32 2.63 -7.81
CA LEU A 171 -12.11 3.80 -8.22
C LEU A 171 -11.31 5.06 -7.91
N ILE A 172 -11.46 6.08 -8.75
CA ILE A 172 -10.81 7.39 -8.57
C ILE A 172 -11.90 8.45 -8.51
N GLU A 173 -12.02 9.07 -7.34
CA GLU A 173 -12.98 10.14 -7.09
C GLU A 173 -12.28 11.49 -7.04
N ARG A 174 -12.77 12.47 -7.80
CA ARG A 174 -12.17 13.82 -7.83
C ARG A 174 -12.72 14.67 -6.69
N LEU A 175 -11.84 15.15 -5.81
CA LEU A 175 -12.21 15.98 -4.67
C LEU A 175 -12.00 17.46 -4.94
N ALA A 176 -12.73 18.30 -4.19
CA ALA A 176 -12.37 19.70 -4.06
C ALA A 176 -11.02 19.85 -3.35
N PRO A 177 -10.21 20.84 -3.72
CA PRO A 177 -9.04 21.16 -2.92
C PRO A 177 -9.48 21.48 -1.47
N PRO A 178 -8.72 21.04 -0.46
CA PRO A 178 -9.03 21.35 0.92
C PRO A 178 -9.04 22.88 1.14
N ALA A 179 -9.96 23.36 1.99
CA ALA A 179 -10.06 24.78 2.31
C ALA A 179 -8.71 25.31 2.83
N GLY A 180 -8.23 26.41 2.24
CA GLY A 180 -6.90 26.98 2.54
C GLY A 180 -5.80 26.61 1.54
N ALA A 181 -6.05 25.69 0.59
CA ALA A 181 -5.18 25.45 -0.56
C ALA A 181 -5.34 26.57 -1.61
N GLY A 182 -4.86 27.77 -1.29
CA GLY A 182 -4.37 28.80 -2.22
C GLY A 182 -5.21 29.22 -3.43
N THR A 183 -6.51 28.91 -3.50
CA THR A 183 -7.36 29.27 -4.63
C THR A 183 -8.31 30.38 -4.22
N ALA A 184 -8.28 31.49 -4.97
CA ALA A 184 -9.16 32.63 -4.79
C ALA A 184 -10.62 32.14 -4.81
N ALA A 185 -11.33 32.45 -3.73
CA ALA A 185 -12.74 32.10 -3.55
C ALA A 185 -13.57 32.68 -4.71
N GLY A 186 -14.10 31.80 -5.53
CA GLY A 186 -15.17 32.06 -6.48
C GLY A 186 -16.24 30.99 -6.28
N VAL A 187 -17.44 31.42 -5.94
CA VAL A 187 -18.67 30.63 -5.76
C VAL A 187 -18.75 29.41 -6.68
N ALA A 188 -18.46 28.22 -6.14
CA ALA A 188 -18.76 26.97 -6.82
C ALA A 188 -20.26 26.70 -6.67
N ALA A 189 -21.00 26.86 -7.76
CA ALA A 189 -22.36 26.34 -7.87
C ALA A 189 -22.36 24.82 -7.60
N ALA A 190 -23.45 24.32 -7.00
CA ALA A 190 -23.67 22.91 -6.77
C ALA A 190 -23.41 22.09 -8.05
N GLY A 191 -22.36 21.27 -8.07
CA GLY A 191 -22.16 20.30 -9.16
C GLY A 191 -20.73 19.87 -9.49
N ALA A 192 -19.70 20.65 -9.18
CA ALA A 192 -18.32 20.17 -9.36
C ALA A 192 -17.33 20.98 -8.52
N PRO A 193 -16.32 20.34 -7.90
CA PRO A 193 -15.26 21.07 -7.24
C PRO A 193 -14.52 21.99 -8.22
N ALA A 194 -14.44 23.28 -7.89
CA ALA A 194 -13.71 24.26 -8.68
C ALA A 194 -12.23 23.84 -8.77
N ALA A 195 -11.72 23.79 -9.99
CA ALA A 195 -10.38 23.31 -10.27
C ALA A 195 -9.34 24.34 -9.83
N GLY A 196 -8.66 24.04 -8.72
CA GLY A 196 -7.34 24.61 -8.49
C GLY A 196 -6.33 24.08 -9.51
N PRO A 197 -5.14 24.69 -9.59
CA PRO A 197 -4.03 24.12 -10.36
C PRO A 197 -3.74 22.66 -9.94
N ASP A 198 -3.88 22.37 -8.65
CA ASP A 198 -3.72 21.03 -8.12
C ASP A 198 -5.03 20.25 -8.11
N SER A 199 -4.98 19.04 -8.65
CA SER A 199 -6.11 18.12 -8.62
C SER A 199 -5.98 17.14 -7.46
N TRP A 200 -7.05 17.03 -6.68
CA TRP A 200 -7.13 16.14 -5.53
C TRP A 200 -8.00 14.93 -5.85
N TYR A 201 -7.53 13.75 -5.46
CA TYR A 201 -8.21 12.49 -5.74
C TYR A 201 -8.30 11.65 -4.48
N ARG A 202 -9.48 11.06 -4.28
CA ARG A 202 -9.68 9.94 -3.36
C ARG A 202 -9.66 8.66 -4.17
N ILE A 203 -8.66 7.84 -3.93
CA ILE A 203 -8.52 6.55 -4.58
C ILE A 203 -9.04 5.49 -3.59
N THR A 204 -10.00 4.67 -4.02
CA THR A 204 -10.44 3.51 -3.24
C THR A 204 -10.09 2.25 -4.02
N ALA A 205 -9.35 1.34 -3.40
CA ALA A 205 -8.88 0.11 -4.01
C ALA A 205 -9.33 -1.10 -3.19
N ILE A 206 -9.76 -2.17 -3.86
CA ILE A 206 -10.11 -3.44 -3.26
C ILE A 206 -9.14 -4.53 -3.72
N GLY A 207 -8.75 -5.39 -2.80
CA GLY A 207 -7.98 -6.60 -3.07
C GLY A 207 -8.64 -7.84 -2.49
N PHE A 208 -8.41 -8.97 -3.14
CA PHE A 208 -8.96 -10.27 -2.78
C PHE A 208 -7.86 -11.24 -2.39
N GLY A 209 -8.12 -12.05 -1.37
CA GLY A 209 -7.29 -13.20 -1.01
C GLY A 209 -7.55 -14.36 -1.98
N THR A 210 -7.09 -15.55 -1.63
CA THR A 210 -7.40 -16.82 -2.33
C THR A 210 -8.89 -17.15 -2.35
N ARG A 211 -9.68 -16.53 -1.44
CA ARG A 211 -11.14 -16.61 -1.41
C ARG A 211 -11.73 -15.25 -1.75
N ALA A 212 -12.78 -15.22 -2.56
CA ALA A 212 -13.46 -13.99 -2.93
C ALA A 212 -14.08 -13.24 -1.73
N THR A 213 -14.42 -13.96 -0.66
CA THR A 213 -14.93 -13.40 0.60
C THR A 213 -13.85 -12.74 1.45
N THR A 214 -12.58 -13.07 1.23
CA THR A 214 -11.46 -12.46 1.94
C THR A 214 -11.06 -11.21 1.18
N GLN A 215 -11.54 -10.06 1.63
CA GLN A 215 -11.36 -8.79 0.95
C GLN A 215 -10.78 -7.73 1.87
N VAL A 216 -9.97 -6.86 1.30
CA VAL A 216 -9.39 -5.68 1.96
C VAL A 216 -9.63 -4.47 1.08
N VAL A 217 -10.16 -3.40 1.68
CA VAL A 217 -10.39 -2.13 0.99
C VAL A 217 -9.45 -1.08 1.56
N LEU A 218 -8.66 -0.45 0.71
CA LEU A 218 -7.77 0.65 1.04
C LEU A 218 -8.29 1.95 0.42
N GLN A 219 -8.08 3.06 1.11
CA GLN A 219 -8.40 4.38 0.60
C GLN A 219 -7.20 5.31 0.77
N ALA A 220 -6.80 5.98 -0.30
CA ALA A 220 -5.74 6.98 -0.30
C ALA A 220 -6.23 8.35 -0.74
N LEU A 221 -5.55 9.38 -0.25
CA LEU A 221 -5.65 10.75 -0.73
C LEU A 221 -4.41 11.03 -1.59
N TYR A 222 -4.63 11.46 -2.83
CA TYR A 222 -3.59 11.70 -3.82
C TYR A 222 -3.70 13.12 -4.37
N ARG A 223 -2.58 13.83 -4.43
CA ARG A 223 -2.46 15.17 -5.02
C ARG A 223 -1.66 15.08 -6.32
N LYS A 224 -2.27 15.49 -7.43
CA LYS A 224 -1.54 15.74 -8.69
C LYS A 224 -1.29 17.24 -8.81
N PRO A 225 -0.03 17.69 -8.89
CA PRO A 225 0.25 19.10 -9.09
C PRO A 225 -0.24 19.55 -10.47
N ALA A 226 -0.54 20.83 -10.63
CA ALA A 226 -0.72 21.40 -11.97
C ALA A 226 0.48 21.05 -12.86
N PRO A 227 0.26 20.86 -14.18
CA PRO A 227 1.37 20.96 -15.10
C PRO A 227 2.02 22.33 -14.86
N ALA A 228 3.33 22.33 -14.55
CA ALA A 228 4.06 23.57 -14.42
C ALA A 228 3.83 24.38 -15.70
N ALA A 229 3.20 25.55 -15.58
CA ALA A 229 3.12 26.47 -16.70
C ALA A 229 4.55 26.63 -17.19
N ALA A 230 4.80 26.33 -18.46
CA ALA A 230 6.12 26.40 -19.04
C ALA A 230 6.69 27.80 -18.75
N SER A 231 7.55 27.91 -17.75
CA SER A 231 8.26 29.14 -17.43
C SER A 231 9.24 29.33 -18.57
N THR A 232 8.87 30.12 -19.57
CA THR A 232 9.81 30.74 -20.49
C THR A 232 10.63 31.78 -19.74
N ASP A 233 11.39 31.33 -18.75
CA ASP A 233 12.49 32.08 -18.19
C ASP A 233 13.76 31.53 -18.84
N ALA A 234 14.01 32.01 -20.04
CA ALA A 234 15.34 32.03 -20.63
C ALA A 234 16.22 32.99 -19.80
N ALA A 235 16.52 32.61 -18.57
CA ALA A 235 17.55 33.25 -17.76
C ALA A 235 18.89 32.59 -18.12
N GLY A 236 19.56 33.20 -19.09
CA GLY A 236 20.88 32.82 -19.57
C GLY A 236 21.85 32.59 -18.41
N HIS A 237 22.26 31.35 -18.23
CA HIS A 237 23.49 31.01 -17.55
C HIS A 237 24.48 30.65 -18.64
N GLY A 238 25.42 31.57 -18.90
CA GLY A 238 26.45 31.44 -19.91
C GLY A 238 27.23 30.15 -19.72
N ALA A 239 27.14 29.26 -20.71
CA ALA A 239 28.06 28.15 -20.87
C ALA A 239 29.39 28.72 -21.38
N ALA A 240 30.35 28.88 -20.47
CA ALA A 240 31.74 29.14 -20.83
C ALA A 240 32.32 27.88 -21.50
N SER A 241 32.44 27.92 -22.83
CA SER A 241 33.22 26.94 -23.60
C SER A 241 34.70 27.28 -23.48
N ALA A 242 35.50 26.31 -23.02
CA ALA A 242 36.94 26.37 -23.02
C ALA A 242 37.51 26.47 -24.45
N ALA A 243 38.36 27.45 -24.69
CA ALA A 243 39.29 27.47 -25.82
C ALA A 243 40.59 28.17 -25.41
N GLY A 244 41.73 27.49 -25.65
CA GLY A 244 43.09 28.01 -25.47
C GLY A 244 43.53 28.99 -26.59
N PRO A 245 44.79 29.45 -26.58
CA PRO A 245 45.11 30.87 -26.69
C PRO A 245 45.68 31.31 -28.04
N GLY A 246 45.66 32.61 -28.31
CA GLY A 246 46.49 33.23 -29.36
C GLY A 246 46.21 34.71 -29.64
N GLY A 247 47.23 35.56 -29.44
CA GLY A 247 47.58 36.61 -30.42
C GLY A 247 47.08 38.06 -30.21
N ALA A 248 47.90 38.85 -29.51
CA ALA A 248 48.45 40.18 -29.86
C ALA A 248 47.55 41.37 -30.35
N GLY A 249 47.73 42.53 -29.68
CA GLY A 249 47.77 43.86 -30.33
C GLY A 249 46.81 44.97 -29.83
N PRO A 250 47.29 46.12 -29.30
CA PRO A 250 46.50 47.27 -28.79
C PRO A 250 46.36 48.39 -29.87
N PRO A 251 45.96 49.69 -29.61
CA PRO A 251 45.63 50.42 -28.36
C PRO A 251 44.42 51.40 -28.44
N ALA A 252 44.10 52.08 -27.32
CA ALA A 252 44.05 53.57 -27.20
C ALA A 252 42.99 54.09 -26.18
N ALA A 253 43.54 54.69 -25.11
CA ALA A 253 43.13 55.84 -24.30
C ALA A 253 41.75 56.50 -24.50
N ALA A 254 41.09 56.81 -23.36
CA ALA A 254 40.73 58.19 -23.00
C ALA A 254 40.42 58.31 -21.50
N ASP A 255 40.94 59.39 -20.92
CA ASP A 255 40.89 59.82 -19.53
C ASP A 255 39.52 60.41 -19.13
N GLY A 256 39.28 60.53 -17.82
CA GLY A 256 38.15 61.30 -17.29
C GLY A 256 38.01 61.23 -15.78
N ASP A 257 38.84 62.01 -15.07
CA ASP A 257 38.73 62.32 -13.64
C ASP A 257 37.40 63.03 -13.28
N GLY A 258 36.92 62.82 -12.05
CA GLY A 258 35.77 63.55 -11.51
C GLY A 258 35.45 63.24 -10.05
N SER A 259 36.25 63.77 -9.13
CA SER A 259 36.02 63.78 -7.68
C SER A 259 34.78 64.59 -7.28
N GLY A 260 34.08 64.17 -6.21
CA GLY A 260 33.28 65.09 -5.40
C GLY A 260 32.18 64.46 -4.54
N GLY A 261 32.22 64.75 -3.23
CA GLY A 261 31.01 64.90 -2.41
C GLY A 261 30.74 63.80 -1.38
N ASN A 262 31.26 64.00 -0.17
CA ASN A 262 30.84 63.30 1.04
C ASN A 262 29.87 64.21 1.83
N ALA A 263 28.83 63.63 2.45
CA ALA A 263 28.18 64.01 3.72
C ALA A 263 26.64 64.05 3.70
N GLY A 264 26.03 63.30 4.65
CA GLY A 264 24.93 63.78 5.49
C GLY A 264 23.52 63.24 5.20
N GLY A 265 22.97 62.51 6.17
CA GLY A 265 21.54 62.15 6.24
C GLY A 265 21.32 60.93 7.14
N SER A 266 21.41 61.09 8.46
CA SER A 266 20.29 61.33 9.38
C SER A 266 19.35 60.12 9.51
N GLY A 267 19.40 59.51 10.70
CA GLY A 267 18.60 58.38 11.10
C GLY A 267 17.09 58.66 11.13
N GLY A 268 16.35 57.58 10.89
CA GLY A 268 14.93 57.46 11.16
C GLY A 268 14.66 56.02 11.59
N ASP A 269 14.68 55.78 12.90
CA ASP A 269 14.19 54.54 13.50
C ASP A 269 12.67 54.50 13.35
N SER A 270 12.19 54.01 12.21
CA SER A 270 10.82 53.53 12.11
C SER A 270 10.78 52.11 12.67
N GLY A 271 10.38 52.01 13.94
CA GLY A 271 10.03 50.75 14.58
C GLY A 271 8.97 50.02 13.77
N ASN A 272 9.42 49.07 12.95
CA ASN A 272 8.55 48.12 12.29
C ASN A 272 8.08 47.14 13.37
N ALA A 273 6.91 47.40 13.95
CA ALA A 273 6.20 46.42 14.76
C ALA A 273 6.01 45.18 13.88
N GLY A 274 6.83 44.15 14.14
CA GLY A 274 6.85 42.94 13.35
C GLY A 274 5.45 42.35 13.29
N ALA A 275 4.80 42.50 12.13
CA ALA A 275 3.69 41.63 11.77
C ALA A 275 4.18 40.19 11.99
N PRO A 276 3.38 39.31 12.62
CA PRO A 276 3.76 37.92 12.73
C PRO A 276 4.10 37.44 11.32
N GLN A 277 5.36 37.04 11.12
CA GLN A 277 5.76 36.40 9.88
C GLN A 277 4.97 35.09 9.84
N GLN A 278 3.81 35.13 9.17
CA GLN A 278 3.08 33.92 8.80
C GLN A 278 4.07 33.10 7.99
N GLN A 279 4.62 32.05 8.60
CA GLN A 279 5.51 31.14 7.91
C GLN A 279 4.79 30.68 6.64
N PRO A 280 5.44 30.77 5.46
CA PRO A 280 4.85 30.26 4.24
C PRO A 280 4.45 28.80 4.49
N ILE A 281 3.16 28.50 4.41
CA ILE A 281 2.68 27.13 4.55
C ILE A 281 3.23 26.41 3.32
N GLU A 282 4.23 25.55 3.54
CA GLU A 282 4.82 24.77 2.46
C GLU A 282 3.71 23.92 1.82
N PRO A 283 3.55 23.97 0.48
CA PRO A 283 2.50 23.22 -0.19
C PRO A 283 2.72 21.72 0.05
N LEU A 284 1.64 21.01 0.36
CA LEU A 284 1.69 19.55 0.57
C LEU A 284 2.36 18.85 -0.62
N PRO A 285 3.13 17.78 -0.38
CA PRO A 285 3.89 17.11 -1.44
C PRO A 285 2.98 16.59 -2.56
N ALA A 286 3.52 16.48 -3.77
CA ALA A 286 2.85 15.78 -4.86
C ALA A 286 2.81 14.27 -4.59
N GLY A 287 1.79 13.60 -5.10
CA GLY A 287 1.59 12.16 -4.94
C GLY A 287 0.69 11.80 -3.77
N ARG A 288 0.94 10.65 -3.15
CA ARG A 288 0.14 10.13 -2.04
C ARG A 288 0.39 10.95 -0.78
N ILE A 289 -0.65 11.60 -0.28
CA ILE A 289 -0.61 12.33 1.00
C ILE A 289 -0.75 11.35 2.18
N GLY A 290 -1.61 10.34 2.03
CA GLY A 290 -1.83 9.33 3.06
C GLY A 290 -2.80 8.25 2.60
N TRP A 291 -2.90 7.18 3.37
CA TRP A 291 -3.84 6.09 3.10
C TRP A 291 -4.31 5.41 4.41
N ARG A 292 -5.45 4.72 4.33
CA ARG A 292 -5.99 3.91 5.43
C ARG A 292 -6.71 2.67 4.90
N GLU A 293 -6.82 1.64 5.74
CA GLU A 293 -7.72 0.52 5.50
C GLU A 293 -9.15 0.85 5.97
N ILE A 294 -10.15 0.45 5.18
CA ILE A 294 -11.57 0.54 5.55
C ILE A 294 -12.02 -0.82 6.09
N ALA A 295 -11.69 -1.09 7.34
CA ALA A 295 -11.88 -2.41 7.97
C ALA A 295 -13.34 -2.91 7.97
N ASN A 296 -14.31 -1.99 8.04
CA ASN A 296 -15.75 -2.30 8.10
C ASN A 296 -16.49 -1.99 6.78
N TRP A 297 -15.81 -1.97 5.64
CA TRP A 297 -16.41 -1.65 4.34
C TRP A 297 -17.71 -2.43 4.05
N PRO A 298 -17.82 -3.77 4.25
CA PRO A 298 -19.06 -4.49 3.96
C PRO A 298 -20.28 -3.95 4.73
N ALA A 299 -20.08 -3.55 5.99
CA ALA A 299 -21.14 -2.98 6.81
C ALA A 299 -21.51 -1.55 6.38
N LEU A 300 -20.52 -0.77 5.93
CA LEU A 300 -20.75 0.58 5.37
C LEU A 300 -21.51 0.49 4.05
N HIS A 301 -21.10 -0.41 3.17
CA HIS A 301 -21.78 -0.67 1.90
C HIS A 301 -23.23 -1.11 2.13
N ALA A 302 -23.47 -2.07 3.02
CA ALA A 302 -24.83 -2.52 3.35
C ALA A 302 -25.74 -1.40 3.89
N ARG A 303 -25.19 -0.46 4.67
CA ARG A 303 -25.94 0.72 5.15
C ARG A 303 -26.22 1.73 4.05
N ALA A 304 -25.33 1.86 3.07
CA ALA A 304 -25.51 2.76 1.93
C ALA A 304 -26.62 2.30 0.97
N GLN A 305 -27.08 1.04 1.07
CA GLN A 305 -28.19 0.49 0.27
C GLN A 305 -29.57 0.62 0.95
N GLN A 306 -29.64 1.15 2.18
CA GLN A 306 -30.88 1.34 2.94
C GLN A 306 -31.42 2.75 2.75
#